data_AF-X5D1J8-F1
#
_entry.id   AF-X5D1J8-F1
#
_cell.length_a   1.000
_cell.length_b   1.000
_cell.length_c   1.000
_cell.angle_alpha   90.00
_cell.angle_beta   90.00
_cell.angle_gamma   90.00
#
_symmetry.space_group_name_H-M   'P 1'
#
loop_
_entity.id
_entity.type
_entity.pdbx_description
1 polymer ?
#
loop_
_entity_poly.entity_id
_entity_poly.type
_entity_poly.pdbx_seq_one_letter_code
_entity_poly.pdbx_strand_id
1 'polypeptide(L)' 'TNKDIICQIAYARIEGDIIIAAAYSHELPRYGVKVGLTNYAAAYCTGLLL' A
#
# COMPACT_ATOMS: atom_id res chain seq x y z
N THR A 1 -7.51 1.09 5.21
CA THR A 1 -8.65 2.00 5.48
C THR A 1 -9.92 1.41 4.84
N ASN A 2 -11.09 2.03 5.06
CA ASN A 2 -12.35 1.53 4.49
C ASN A 2 -12.40 1.54 2.95
N LYS A 3 -11.50 2.30 2.28
CA LYS A 3 -11.49 2.43 0.82
C LYS A 3 -10.12 2.21 0.17
N ASP A 4 -9.05 2.09 0.95
CA ASP A 4 -7.68 2.01 0.45
C ASP A 4 -6.82 1.13 1.35
N ILE A 5 -5.86 0.42 0.78
CA ILE A 5 -4.87 -0.37 1.50
C ILE A 5 -3.53 0.35 1.36
N ILE A 6 -2.86 0.55 2.49
CA ILE A 6 -1.61 1.29 2.59
C ILE A 6 -0.57 0.32 3.13
N CYS A 7 0.51 0.09 2.38
CA CYS A 7 1.70 -0.61 2.85
C CYS A 7 2.86 0.38 2.93
N GLN A 8 3.61 0.33 4.03
CA GLN A 8 4.74 1.23 4.29
C GLN A 8 5.89 0.45 4.90
N ILE A 9 7.11 0.68 4.40
CA ILE A 9 8.35 0.25 5.04
C ILE A 9 8.91 1.45 5.78
N ALA A 10 9.00 1.36 7.10
CA ALA A 10 9.53 2.42 7.94
C ALA A 10 10.60 1.89 8.90
N TYR A 11 11.47 2.77 9.35
CA TYR A 11 12.42 2.52 10.44
C TYR A 11 12.40 3.67 11.43
N ALA A 12 12.69 3.34 12.70
CA ALA A 12 12.62 4.31 13.79
C ALA A 12 13.84 5.24 13.82
N ARG A 13 13.59 6.53 14.03
CA ARG A 13 14.58 7.52 14.48
C ARG A 13 14.04 8.25 15.72
N ILE A 14 14.93 8.93 16.45
CA ILE A 14 14.57 9.68 17.68
C ILE A 14 13.50 10.75 17.41
N GLU A 15 13.53 11.38 16.24
CA GLU A 15 12.56 12.42 15.84
C GLU A 15 11.23 11.83 15.33
N GLY A 16 11.18 10.52 15.04
CA GLY A 16 10.03 9.82 14.48
C GLY A 16 10.41 8.75 13.46
N ASP A 17 9.43 7.94 13.05
CA ASP A 17 9.62 6.93 12.01
C ASP A 17 9.83 7.59 10.64
N ILE A 18 10.82 7.12 9.90
CA ILE A 18 11.05 7.54 8.52
C ILE A 18 10.56 6.44 7.58
N ILE A 19 9.67 6.82 6.66
CA ILE A 19 9.16 5.95 5.60
C ILE A 19 10.19 5.89 4.47
N ILE A 20 10.63 4.69 4.13
CA ILE A 20 11.56 4.41 3.02
C ILE A 20 10.80 4.18 1.72
N ALA A 21 9.71 3.39 1.79
CA ALA A 21 8.89 3.02 0.65
C ALA A 21 7.42 2.93 1.08
N ALA A 22 6.51 3.24 0.17
CA ALA A 22 5.07 3.15 0.38
C ALA A 22 4.39 2.69 -0.92
N ALA A 23 3.34 1.89 -0.77
CA ALA A 23 2.50 1.43 -1.86
C ALA A 23 1.02 1.53 -1.47
N TYR A 24 0.19 1.88 -2.44
CA TYR A 24 -1.23 2.14 -2.20
C TYR A 24 -2.15 1.35 -3.13
N SER A 25 -3.28 0.86 -2.64
CA SER A 25 -4.19 0.08 -3.50
C SER A 25 -4.88 0.92 -4.55
N HIS A 26 -5.04 2.23 -4.34
CA HIS A 26 -5.50 3.15 -5.38
C HIS A 26 -4.53 3.32 -6.57
N GLU A 27 -3.32 2.79 -6.50
CA GLU A 27 -2.38 2.74 -7.63
C GLU A 27 -2.59 1.48 -8.49
N LEU A 28 -3.22 0.43 -7.94
CA LEU A 28 -3.50 -0.83 -8.64
C LEU A 28 -4.32 -0.70 -9.94
N PRO A 29 -5.22 0.29 -10.12
CA PRO A 29 -5.86 0.54 -11.41
C PRO A 29 -4.88 0.79 -12.56
N ARG A 30 -3.66 1.29 -12.28
CA ARG A 30 -2.60 1.47 -13.29
C ARG A 30 -2.04 0.13 -13.80
N TYR A 31 -2.19 -0.93 -13.01
CA TYR A 31 -1.68 -2.27 -13.29
C TYR A 31 -2.79 -3.26 -13.68
N GLY A 32 -3.99 -2.76 -14.00
CA GLY A 32 -5.11 -3.55 -14.52
C GLY A 32 -6.18 -3.94 -13.49
N VAL A 33 -5.96 -3.70 -12.20
CA VAL A 33 -6.95 -3.98 -11.14
C VAL A 33 -7.79 -2.74 -10.87
N LYS A 34 -8.90 -2.61 -11.61
CA LYS A 34 -9.71 -1.38 -11.63
C LYS A 34 -10.71 -1.25 -10.46
N VAL A 35 -11.09 -2.37 -9.84
CA VAL A 35 -12.13 -2.44 -8.80
C VAL A 35 -11.71 -3.35 -7.66
N GLY A 36 -12.38 -3.26 -6.51
CA GLY A 36 -12.12 -4.15 -5.38
C GLY A 36 -10.80 -3.85 -4.66
N LEU A 37 -10.45 -2.57 -4.51
CA LEU A 37 -9.16 -2.12 -3.98
C LEU A 37 -8.95 -2.36 -2.47
N THR A 38 -9.93 -2.96 -1.80
CA THR A 38 -9.90 -3.23 -0.36
C THR A 38 -10.05 -4.71 -0.02
N ASN A 39 -10.09 -5.59 -1.02
CA ASN A 39 -10.19 -7.03 -0.79
C ASN A 39 -8.81 -7.66 -0.49
N TYR A 40 -8.82 -8.95 -0.13
CA TYR A 40 -7.59 -9.68 0.19
C TYR A 40 -6.59 -9.72 -0.99
N ALA A 41 -7.09 -9.87 -2.22
CA ALA A 41 -6.24 -9.86 -3.41
C ALA A 41 -5.55 -8.49 -3.61
N ALA A 42 -6.27 -7.39 -3.41
CA ALA A 42 -5.72 -6.04 -3.45
C ALA A 42 -4.66 -5.85 -2.36
N ALA A 43 -4.84 -6.41 -1.17
CA ALA A 43 -3.83 -6.37 -0.11
C ALA A 43 -2.53 -7.07 -0.54
N TYR A 44 -2.65 -8.24 -1.17
CA TYR A 44 -1.49 -8.97 -1.70
C TYR A 44 -0.81 -8.19 -2.84
N CYS A 45 -1.59 -7.67 -3.78
CA CYS A 45 -1.06 -6.86 -4.88
C CYS A 45 -0.38 -5.57 -4.38
N THR A 46 -0.92 -4.89 -3.35
CA THR A 46 -0.26 -3.73 -2.74
C THR A 46 1.03 -4.11 -2.03
N GLY A 47 1.06 -5.26 -1.38
CA GLY A 47 2.28 -5.75 -0.74
C GLY A 47 3.35 -6.17 -1.75
N LEU A 48 2.95 -6.71 -2.90
CA LEU A 48 3.86 -7.04 -4.01
C LEU A 48 4.38 -5.80 -4.76
N LEU A 49 3.61 -4.71 -4.76
CA LEU A 49 3.99 -3.44 -5.39
C LEU A 49 5.03 -2.65 -4.57
N LEU A 50 5.08 -2.89 -3.25
CA LEU A 50 5.98 -2.26 -2.29
C LEU A 50 7.45 -2.67 -2.52
#